data_AF-A0A183KYU4-F1
#
_entry.id   AF-A0A183KYU4-F1
#
_cell.length_a   1.000
_cell.length_b   1.000
_cell.length_c   1.000
_cell.angle_alpha   90.00
_cell.angle_beta   90.00
_cell.angle_gamma   90.00
#
_symmetry.space_group_name_H-M   'P 1'
#
loop_
_entity.id
_entity.type
_entity.pdbx_description
1 polymer ?
#
loop_
_entity_poly.entity_id
_entity_poly.type
_entity_poly.pdbx_seq_one_letter_code
_entity_poly.pdbx_strand_id
1 'polypeptide(L)'
;MNPNQMRFSLPILVEVPHIASIKGREREIIIVRSETGNSWKEHTLEANEQAINDSLGDAFDHSDLNTSSLNKRIHRILTYDLPQYFALISRFRQEVAFIGSDGGIISSTVAPQVQAVFPPGSLQKRIKVGLQAQIIPNDVINRLADGRVSVSPVVSIEPRRRKFHKPITLTIPVPRHSAKTIPDTTNSSPKVRLLCSLSGGINPAVWEDITGSTPMTHHKDCVSFTTTVSAR
;
A
#
# COMPACT_ATOMS: atom_id res chain seq x y z
N MET A 1 19.88 -3.91 19.40
CA MET A 1 19.16 -4.12 20.67
C MET A 1 20.09 -4.96 21.52
N ASN A 2 20.44 -4.56 22.74
CA ASN A 2 21.48 -5.28 23.49
C ASN A 2 20.89 -6.25 24.53
N PRO A 3 21.52 -7.43 24.73
CA PRO A 3 22.62 -7.96 23.92
C PRO A 3 22.13 -8.43 22.55
N ASN A 4 22.89 -8.10 21.49
CA ASN A 4 22.53 -8.47 20.12
C ASN A 4 22.53 -9.99 19.96
N GLN A 5 21.61 -10.53 19.16
CA GLN A 5 21.45 -11.97 18.85
C GLN A 5 21.05 -12.84 20.05
N MET A 6 20.61 -12.23 21.15
CA MET A 6 19.99 -12.98 22.24
C MET A 6 18.70 -13.64 21.76
N ARG A 7 18.49 -14.89 22.16
CA ARG A 7 17.28 -15.67 21.88
C ARG A 7 16.52 -15.95 23.17
N PHE A 8 15.20 -16.00 23.05
CA PHE A 8 14.29 -16.29 24.15
C PHE A 8 13.54 -17.59 23.87
N SER A 9 13.21 -18.33 24.94
CA SER A 9 12.40 -19.55 24.87
C SER A 9 10.92 -19.25 24.61
N LEU A 10 10.46 -18.07 25.02
CA LEU A 10 9.14 -17.52 24.77
C LEU A 10 9.30 -16.15 24.11
N PRO A 11 8.36 -15.69 23.27
CA PRO A 11 8.52 -14.41 22.61
C PRO A 11 8.35 -13.28 23.61
N ILE A 12 9.11 -12.22 23.41
CA ILE A 12 9.04 -11.00 24.19
C ILE A 12 8.26 -9.93 23.42
N LEU A 13 7.62 -9.04 24.17
CA LEU A 13 6.92 -7.88 23.63
C LEU A 13 7.77 -6.62 23.82
N VAL A 14 8.00 -5.88 22.75
CA VAL A 14 8.69 -4.59 22.76
C VAL A 14 7.72 -3.50 22.33
N GLU A 15 7.46 -2.54 23.20
CA GLU A 15 6.63 -1.39 22.90
C GLU A 15 7.49 -0.21 22.45
N VAL A 16 7.15 0.35 21.28
CA VAL A 16 7.94 1.40 20.64
C VAL A 16 7.02 2.58 20.30
N PRO A 17 7.25 3.77 20.87
CA PRO A 17 6.49 4.97 20.49
C PRO A 17 6.85 5.40 19.06
N HIS A 18 5.87 5.94 18.33
CA HIS A 18 6.00 6.46 16.98
C HIS A 18 5.21 7.76 16.78
N ILE A 19 5.64 8.55 15.80
CA ILE A 19 4.96 9.80 15.40
C ILE A 19 4.28 9.69 14.03
N ALA A 20 4.23 8.50 13.45
CA ALA A 20 3.62 8.27 12.14
C ALA A 20 2.14 8.66 12.10
N SER A 21 1.76 9.40 11.05
CA SER A 21 0.35 9.72 10.76
C SER A 21 -0.28 8.59 9.96
N ILE A 22 -1.05 7.74 10.63
CA ILE A 22 -1.75 6.57 10.05
C ILE A 22 -3.27 6.74 10.00
N LYS A 23 -3.75 7.99 10.00
CA LYS A 23 -5.19 8.28 9.92
C LYS A 23 -5.75 7.78 8.57
N GLY A 24 -6.99 7.30 8.58
CA GLY A 24 -7.73 6.97 7.35
C GLY A 24 -7.36 5.64 6.68
N ARG A 25 -6.56 4.77 7.32
CA ARG A 25 -6.11 3.47 6.76
C ARG A 25 -5.25 3.56 5.48
N GLU A 26 -4.93 4.75 4.99
CA GLU A 26 -4.11 4.99 3.79
C GLU A 26 -2.63 4.59 3.96
N ARG A 27 -2.15 4.61 5.20
CA ARG A 27 -0.81 4.21 5.56
C ARG A 27 -0.85 3.10 6.58
N GLU A 28 0.19 2.27 6.56
CA GLU A 28 0.45 1.23 7.54
C GLU A 28 1.86 1.42 8.12
N ILE A 29 2.08 0.85 9.30
CA ILE A 29 3.41 0.70 9.88
C ILE A 29 3.83 -0.74 9.66
N ILE A 30 5.01 -0.92 9.06
CA ILE A 30 5.69 -2.21 9.04
C ILE A 30 6.87 -2.18 9.99
N ILE A 31 7.23 -3.37 10.47
CA ILE A 31 8.43 -3.58 11.25
C ILE A 31 9.48 -4.15 10.31
N VAL A 32 10.65 -3.52 10.26
CA VAL A 32 11.82 -4.09 9.60
C VAL A 32 12.92 -4.34 10.63
N ARG A 33 13.72 -5.37 10.39
CA ARG A 33 14.84 -5.74 11.25
C ARG A 33 16.12 -5.95 10.46
N SER A 34 17.24 -5.72 11.14
CA SER A 34 18.59 -5.92 10.60
C SER A 34 19.48 -6.61 11.63
N GLU A 35 20.15 -7.69 11.21
CA GLU A 35 21.09 -8.43 12.06
C GLU A 35 22.47 -7.78 12.10
N THR A 36 22.80 -6.95 11.11
CA THR A 36 24.15 -6.38 10.91
C THR A 36 24.17 -4.86 10.64
N GLY A 37 23.01 -4.25 10.41
CA GLY A 37 22.87 -2.88 9.91
C GLY A 37 22.97 -2.72 8.39
N ASN A 38 23.49 -3.74 7.68
CA ASN A 38 23.77 -3.63 6.24
C ASN A 38 22.60 -4.06 5.34
N SER A 39 21.70 -4.89 5.86
CA SER A 39 20.52 -5.36 5.12
C SER A 39 19.29 -5.36 6.01
N TRP A 40 18.14 -5.07 5.42
CA TRP A 40 16.86 -4.95 6.13
C TRP A 40 15.86 -5.93 5.55
N LYS A 41 15.14 -6.63 6.43
CA LYS A 41 14.04 -7.54 6.07
C LYS A 41 12.80 -7.21 6.89
N GLU A 42 11.63 -7.46 6.32
CA GLU A 42 10.35 -7.35 7.04
C GLU A 42 10.33 -8.36 8.19
N HIS A 43 9.95 -7.91 9.38
CA HIS A 43 9.73 -8.75 10.55
C HIS A 43 8.31 -9.32 10.46
N THR A 44 8.21 -10.65 10.40
CA THR A 44 6.97 -11.33 10.00
C THR A 44 6.11 -11.81 11.17
N LEU A 45 6.64 -11.80 12.41
CA LEU A 45 5.86 -12.21 13.57
C LEU A 45 4.89 -11.09 13.94
N GLU A 46 3.60 -11.34 13.74
CA GLU A 46 2.55 -10.37 14.03
C GLU A 46 2.27 -10.30 15.54
N ALA A 47 2.20 -9.07 16.06
CA ALA A 47 1.82 -8.78 17.43
C ALA A 47 0.32 -8.49 17.53
N ASN A 48 -0.53 -9.40 17.04
CA ASN A 48 -1.99 -9.28 17.21
C ASN A 48 -2.40 -9.70 18.64
N GLU A 49 -3.61 -9.32 19.07
CA GLU A 49 -4.08 -9.55 20.45
C GLU A 49 -4.03 -11.03 20.84
N GLN A 50 -4.45 -11.93 19.93
CA GLN A 50 -4.40 -13.36 20.18
C GLN A 50 -2.96 -13.87 20.38
N ALA A 51 -2.05 -13.48 19.49
CA ALA A 51 -0.65 -13.89 19.57
C ALA A 51 0.04 -13.35 20.83
N ILE A 52 -0.32 -12.14 21.27
CA ILE A 52 0.17 -11.56 22.53
C ILE A 52 -0.36 -12.37 23.72
N ASN A 53 -1.67 -12.66 23.74
CA ASN A 53 -2.29 -13.42 24.82
C ASN A 53 -1.71 -14.85 24.93
N ASP A 54 -1.58 -15.54 23.79
CA ASP A 54 -1.00 -16.90 23.72
C ASP A 54 0.46 -16.92 24.19
N SER A 55 1.18 -15.82 23.99
CA SER A 55 2.61 -15.71 24.27
C SER A 55 2.95 -15.33 25.71
N LEU A 56 2.19 -14.39 26.28
CA LEU A 56 2.49 -13.80 27.59
C LEU A 56 1.64 -14.40 28.72
N GLY A 57 0.53 -15.09 28.38
CA GLY A 57 -0.40 -15.70 29.33
C GLY A 57 -1.06 -14.70 30.28
N ASP A 58 -1.72 -15.21 31.32
CA ASP A 58 -2.42 -14.41 32.36
C ASP A 58 -1.49 -13.56 33.25
N ALA A 59 -0.17 -13.68 33.07
CA ALA A 59 0.83 -12.92 33.83
C ALA A 59 0.92 -11.45 33.40
N PHE A 60 0.33 -11.09 32.25
CA PHE A 60 0.29 -9.73 31.73
C PHE A 60 -1.07 -9.09 32.02
N ASP A 61 -1.09 -7.96 32.74
CA ASP A 61 -2.34 -7.23 32.96
C ASP A 61 -2.81 -6.58 31.65
N HIS A 62 -3.79 -7.20 31.01
CA HIS A 62 -4.35 -6.75 29.73
C HIS A 62 -5.06 -5.39 29.82
N SER A 63 -5.35 -4.89 31.03
CA SER A 63 -5.95 -3.57 31.22
C SER A 63 -5.03 -2.42 30.78
N ASP A 64 -3.72 -2.58 30.94
CA ASP A 64 -2.68 -1.63 30.49
C ASP A 64 -2.45 -1.66 28.97
N LEU A 65 -2.70 -2.81 28.32
CA LEU A 65 -2.62 -2.94 26.87
C LEU A 65 -3.74 -2.17 26.16
N ASN A 66 -4.93 -2.10 26.76
CA ASN A 66 -6.06 -1.34 26.20
C ASN A 66 -5.91 0.18 26.42
N THR A 67 -5.32 0.61 27.54
CA THR A 67 -5.03 2.02 27.83
C THR A 67 -3.82 2.57 27.06
N SER A 68 -2.78 1.77 26.83
CA SER A 68 -1.68 2.15 25.92
C SER A 68 -2.11 2.17 24.45
N SER A 69 -3.11 1.35 24.05
CA SER A 69 -3.75 1.44 22.72
C SER A 69 -4.58 2.73 22.53
N LEU A 70 -5.09 3.32 23.62
CA LEU A 70 -5.72 4.65 23.60
C LEU A 70 -4.69 5.76 23.34
N ASN A 71 -3.43 5.57 23.75
CA ASN A 71 -2.29 6.33 23.25
C ASN A 71 -1.91 5.82 21.85
N LYS A 72 -2.60 6.31 20.80
CA LYS A 72 -2.55 5.94 19.36
C LYS A 72 -1.15 5.98 18.66
N ARG A 73 -0.06 6.00 19.42
CA ARG A 73 1.31 6.24 18.99
C ARG A 73 2.29 5.21 19.55
N ILE A 74 1.85 4.07 20.08
CA ILE A 74 2.73 2.97 20.48
C ILE A 74 2.50 1.80 19.52
N HIS A 75 3.59 1.26 18.96
CA HIS A 75 3.57 0.04 18.17
C HIS A 75 4.21 -1.09 18.96
N ARG A 76 3.68 -2.31 18.79
CA ARG A 76 4.13 -3.50 19.51
C ARG A 76 4.89 -4.42 18.57
N ILE A 77 6.06 -4.87 19.01
CA ILE A 77 6.89 -5.83 18.29
C ILE A 77 6.96 -7.09 19.15
N LEU A 78 6.40 -8.19 18.66
CA LEU A 78 6.56 -9.51 19.26
C LEU A 78 7.76 -10.20 18.60
N THR A 79 8.73 -10.70 19.38
CA THR A 79 9.95 -11.34 18.82
C THR A 79 10.53 -12.43 19.73
N TYR A 80 11.15 -13.45 19.14
CA TYR A 80 11.90 -14.50 19.87
C TYR A 80 13.39 -14.20 20.01
N ASP A 81 13.86 -13.14 19.37
CA ASP A 81 15.26 -12.78 19.38
C ASP A 81 15.47 -11.27 19.20
N LEU A 82 16.65 -10.79 19.60
CA LEU A 82 17.04 -9.39 19.46
C LEU A 82 17.95 -9.19 18.24
N PRO A 83 17.46 -8.61 17.13
CA PRO A 83 18.33 -8.15 16.06
C PRO A 83 19.19 -6.98 16.54
N GLN A 84 20.21 -6.64 15.75
CA GLN A 84 20.97 -5.42 16.00
C GLN A 84 20.07 -4.18 15.92
N TYR A 85 19.14 -4.15 14.95
CA TYR A 85 18.20 -3.04 14.79
C TYR A 85 16.78 -3.53 14.48
N PHE A 86 15.81 -2.82 15.06
CA PHE A 86 14.44 -2.74 14.56
C PHE A 86 14.21 -1.32 14.04
N ALA A 87 13.33 -1.17 13.05
CA ALA A 87 12.79 0.11 12.64
C ALA A 87 11.31 -0.01 12.31
N LEU A 88 10.53 1.00 12.74
CA LEU A 88 9.15 1.18 12.35
C LEU A 88 9.10 2.06 11.11
N ILE A 89 8.54 1.55 10.02
CA ILE A 89 8.47 2.27 8.74
C ILE A 89 7.00 2.51 8.39
N SER A 90 6.62 3.78 8.26
CA SER A 90 5.31 4.14 7.72
C SER A 90 5.34 4.20 6.19
N ARG A 91 4.57 3.34 5.54
CA ARG A 91 4.40 3.32 4.08
C ARG A 91 2.93 3.42 3.68
N PHE A 92 2.65 3.62 2.40
CA PHE A 92 1.28 3.47 1.90
C PHE A 92 0.80 2.05 2.11
N ARG A 93 -0.48 1.91 2.43
CA ARG A 93 -1.09 0.60 2.59
C ARG A 93 -0.95 -0.18 1.29
N GLN A 94 -0.54 -1.43 1.44
CA GLN A 94 -0.36 -2.33 0.32
C GLN A 94 -1.21 -3.57 0.55
N GLU A 95 -2.24 -3.74 -0.29
CA GLU A 95 -2.92 -5.01 -0.37
C GLU A 95 -1.97 -6.03 -0.98
N VAL A 96 -1.89 -7.23 -0.39
CA VAL A 96 -0.99 -8.28 -0.83
C VAL A 96 -1.78 -9.55 -1.13
N ALA A 97 -1.48 -10.17 -2.27
CA ALA A 97 -1.99 -11.49 -2.62
C ALA A 97 -0.88 -12.38 -3.23
N PHE A 98 -0.99 -13.69 -3.03
CA PHE A 98 -0.13 -14.68 -3.68
C PHE A 98 -0.80 -15.20 -4.96
N ILE A 99 -0.40 -14.64 -6.11
CA ILE A 99 -1.00 -14.90 -7.42
C ILE A 99 -0.08 -15.81 -8.24
N GLY A 100 -0.63 -16.87 -8.84
CA GLY A 100 0.09 -17.85 -9.67
C GLY A 100 -0.42 -17.92 -11.12
N SER A 101 -0.22 -19.07 -11.75
CA SER A 101 -0.65 -19.34 -13.13
C SER A 101 -2.16 -19.43 -13.30
N ASP A 102 -2.87 -19.70 -12.22
CA ASP A 102 -4.33 -19.64 -12.10
C ASP A 102 -4.89 -18.22 -12.23
N GLY A 103 -4.06 -17.19 -12.09
CA GLY A 103 -4.50 -15.80 -12.08
C GLY A 103 -5.05 -15.40 -10.71
N GLY A 104 -5.75 -14.28 -10.65
CA GLY A 104 -6.28 -13.76 -9.40
C GLY A 104 -6.77 -12.33 -9.49
N ILE A 105 -7.36 -11.86 -8.40
CA ILE A 105 -7.87 -10.50 -8.29
C ILE A 105 -7.34 -9.90 -6.99
N ILE A 106 -6.95 -8.63 -7.06
CA ILE A 106 -6.58 -7.84 -5.90
C ILE A 106 -7.32 -6.50 -5.96
N SER A 107 -7.98 -6.13 -4.86
CA SER A 107 -8.78 -4.91 -4.75
C SER A 107 -8.27 -4.08 -3.59
N SER A 108 -8.26 -2.76 -3.72
CA SER A 108 -7.77 -1.90 -2.65
C SER A 108 -8.80 -1.71 -1.54
N THR A 109 -8.35 -1.70 -0.29
CA THR A 109 -9.21 -1.48 0.88
C THR A 109 -9.47 0.00 1.15
N VAL A 110 -8.59 0.88 0.68
CA VAL A 110 -8.69 2.34 0.85
C VAL A 110 -9.47 2.99 -0.30
N ALA A 111 -9.45 2.37 -1.47
CA ALA A 111 -10.22 2.76 -2.64
C ALA A 111 -10.87 1.52 -3.27
N PRO A 112 -12.07 1.07 -2.83
CA PRO A 112 -12.67 -0.19 -3.28
C PRO A 112 -12.93 -0.31 -4.78
N GLN A 113 -12.99 0.82 -5.48
CA GLN A 113 -13.11 0.88 -6.95
C GLN A 113 -11.80 0.54 -7.67
N VAL A 114 -10.66 0.60 -6.97
CA VAL A 114 -9.34 0.24 -7.50
C VAL A 114 -9.17 -1.26 -7.43
N GLN A 115 -8.97 -1.88 -8.60
CA GLN A 115 -8.82 -3.33 -8.72
C GLN A 115 -7.81 -3.68 -9.81
N ALA A 116 -7.04 -4.74 -9.58
CA ALA A 116 -6.21 -5.39 -10.58
C ALA A 116 -6.64 -6.85 -10.78
N VAL A 117 -6.86 -7.23 -12.02
CA VAL A 117 -7.28 -8.58 -12.42
C VAL A 117 -6.16 -9.21 -13.26
N PHE A 118 -5.66 -10.34 -12.78
CA PHE A 118 -4.63 -11.15 -13.41
C PHE A 118 -5.31 -12.34 -14.09
N PRO A 119 -5.43 -12.36 -15.44
CA PRO A 119 -5.98 -13.52 -16.12
C PRO A 119 -5.04 -14.75 -15.97
N PRO A 120 -5.58 -15.98 -16.12
CA PRO A 120 -4.77 -17.19 -16.07
C PRO A 120 -3.60 -17.16 -17.06
N GLY A 121 -2.42 -17.52 -16.58
CA GLY A 121 -1.17 -17.50 -17.35
C GLY A 121 -0.47 -16.14 -17.40
N SER A 122 -0.92 -15.12 -16.65
CA SER A 122 -0.19 -13.84 -16.51
C SER A 122 1.15 -14.00 -15.79
N LEU A 123 1.21 -14.95 -14.86
CA LEU A 123 2.37 -15.33 -14.08
C LEU A 123 2.63 -16.83 -14.23
N GLN A 124 3.89 -17.25 -14.16
CA GLN A 124 4.25 -18.69 -14.21
C GLN A 124 4.43 -19.28 -12.81
N LYS A 125 4.95 -18.49 -11.87
CA LYS A 125 5.19 -18.88 -10.49
C LYS A 125 4.23 -18.14 -9.57
N ARG A 126 3.84 -18.79 -8.48
CA ARG A 126 3.07 -18.15 -7.41
C ARG A 126 3.96 -17.19 -6.65
N ILE A 127 3.68 -15.89 -6.75
CA ILE A 127 4.51 -14.83 -6.16
C ILE A 127 3.65 -13.85 -5.33
N LYS A 128 4.29 -13.17 -4.38
CA LYS A 128 3.70 -12.06 -3.62
C LYS A 128 3.55 -10.85 -4.56
N VAL A 129 2.31 -10.43 -4.82
CA VAL A 129 1.96 -9.24 -5.61
C VAL A 129 1.30 -8.23 -4.67
N GLY A 130 1.67 -6.96 -4.83
CA GLY A 130 1.11 -5.85 -4.08
C GLY A 130 0.27 -4.93 -4.96
N LEU A 131 -0.84 -4.44 -4.44
CA LEU A 131 -1.59 -3.31 -4.97
C LEU A 131 -1.52 -2.18 -3.93
N GLN A 132 -1.13 -0.99 -4.36
CA GLN A 132 -1.20 0.22 -3.54
C GLN A 132 -2.15 1.21 -4.22
N ALA A 133 -2.98 1.88 -3.42
CA ALA A 133 -3.78 3.01 -3.87
C ALA A 133 -3.57 4.19 -2.92
N GLN A 134 -2.92 5.23 -3.40
CA GLN A 134 -2.72 6.47 -2.64
C GLN A 134 -3.80 7.47 -3.03
N ILE A 135 -4.73 7.75 -2.11
CA ILE A 135 -5.68 8.84 -2.26
C ILE A 135 -4.92 10.17 -2.19
N ILE A 136 -5.23 11.09 -3.10
CA ILE A 136 -4.70 12.45 -3.07
C ILE A 136 -5.76 13.36 -2.45
N PRO A 137 -5.50 13.98 -1.28
CA PRO A 137 -6.47 14.84 -0.63
C PRO A 137 -6.83 16.07 -1.50
N ASN A 138 -8.12 16.41 -1.54
CA ASN A 138 -8.61 17.53 -2.36
C ASN A 138 -8.00 18.88 -1.96
N ASP A 139 -7.67 19.09 -0.68
CA ASP A 139 -6.99 20.29 -0.22
C ASP A 139 -5.56 20.42 -0.78
N VAL A 140 -4.87 19.30 -1.03
CA VAL A 140 -3.55 19.29 -1.69
C VAL A 140 -3.70 19.66 -3.16
N ILE A 141 -4.70 19.09 -3.85
CA ILE A 141 -4.99 19.39 -5.25
C ILE A 141 -5.35 20.87 -5.42
N ASN A 142 -6.26 21.37 -4.58
CA ASN A 142 -6.70 22.76 -4.62
C ASN A 142 -5.55 23.74 -4.34
N ARG A 143 -4.65 23.42 -3.41
CA ARG A 143 -3.48 24.26 -3.12
C ARG A 143 -2.44 24.29 -4.23
N LEU A 144 -2.29 23.20 -4.99
CA LEU A 144 -1.25 23.07 -6.01
C LEU A 144 -1.72 23.46 -7.42
N ALA A 145 -3.01 23.31 -7.70
CA ALA A 145 -3.57 23.47 -9.04
C ALA A 145 -4.84 24.34 -9.09
N ASP A 146 -5.21 24.99 -7.99
CA ASP A 146 -6.39 25.87 -7.89
C ASP A 146 -7.70 25.20 -8.32
N GLY A 147 -7.83 23.89 -8.10
CA GLY A 147 -9.01 23.11 -8.49
C GLY A 147 -9.19 22.91 -10.01
N ARG A 148 -8.22 23.35 -10.84
CA ARG A 148 -8.24 23.23 -12.30
C ARG A 148 -8.10 21.78 -12.78
N VAL A 149 -7.57 20.92 -11.94
CA VAL A 149 -7.41 19.49 -12.23
C VAL A 149 -8.08 18.69 -11.13
N SER A 150 -8.61 17.54 -11.52
CA SER A 150 -8.96 16.46 -10.60
C SER A 150 -8.00 15.31 -10.87
N VAL A 151 -7.61 14.57 -9.83
CA VAL A 151 -6.77 13.37 -9.96
C VAL A 151 -7.45 12.17 -9.32
N SER A 152 -7.24 11.01 -9.91
CA SER A 152 -7.62 9.72 -9.32
C SER A 152 -6.62 9.36 -8.21
N PRO A 153 -6.87 8.31 -7.42
CA PRO A 153 -5.83 7.71 -6.61
C PRO A 153 -4.61 7.34 -7.47
N VAL A 154 -3.42 7.51 -6.95
CA VAL A 154 -2.20 6.96 -7.56
C VAL A 154 -2.19 5.47 -7.25
N VAL A 155 -2.27 4.65 -8.30
CA VAL A 155 -2.28 3.19 -8.17
C VAL A 155 -0.88 2.66 -8.44
N SER A 156 -0.45 1.60 -7.78
CA SER A 156 0.84 0.97 -8.06
C SER A 156 0.75 -0.53 -7.90
N ILE A 157 1.31 -1.26 -8.87
CA ILE A 157 1.48 -2.72 -8.79
C ILE A 157 2.91 -3.02 -8.38
N GLU A 158 3.07 -3.69 -7.24
CA GLU A 158 4.37 -4.03 -6.66
C GLU A 158 4.66 -5.55 -6.79
N PRO A 159 5.92 -5.95 -7.05
CA PRO A 159 7.07 -5.09 -7.31
C PRO A 159 6.98 -4.44 -8.70
N ARG A 160 7.28 -3.15 -8.77
CA ARG A 160 7.39 -2.39 -10.04
C ARG A 160 8.50 -2.95 -10.94
N ARG A 161 8.45 -2.61 -12.24
CA ARG A 161 9.40 -3.07 -13.27
C ARG A 161 9.41 -4.59 -13.45
N ARG A 162 8.23 -5.19 -13.51
CA ARG A 162 8.03 -6.58 -13.90
C ARG A 162 7.17 -6.63 -15.15
N LYS A 163 7.46 -7.58 -16.02
CA LYS A 163 6.67 -7.88 -17.20
C LYS A 163 5.77 -9.08 -16.91
N PHE A 164 4.51 -8.98 -17.30
CA PHE A 164 3.54 -10.06 -17.26
C PHE A 164 3.51 -10.79 -18.61
N HIS A 165 3.23 -12.09 -18.59
CA HIS A 165 3.12 -12.89 -19.80
C HIS A 165 1.84 -12.59 -20.59
N LYS A 166 0.80 -12.11 -19.89
CA LYS A 166 -0.45 -11.63 -20.46
C LYS A 166 -0.79 -10.25 -19.89
N PRO A 167 -1.49 -9.40 -20.64
CA PRO A 167 -1.97 -8.13 -20.11
C PRO A 167 -2.88 -8.36 -18.89
N ILE A 168 -2.64 -7.62 -17.82
CA ILE A 168 -3.53 -7.56 -16.65
C ILE A 168 -4.49 -6.39 -16.82
N THR A 169 -5.68 -6.48 -16.23
CA THR A 169 -6.67 -5.39 -16.26
C THR A 169 -6.58 -4.57 -14.98
N LEU A 170 -6.43 -3.26 -15.11
CA LEU A 170 -6.55 -2.31 -14.01
C LEU A 170 -7.86 -1.54 -14.13
N THR A 171 -8.53 -1.34 -13.01
CA THR A 171 -9.72 -0.49 -12.89
C THR A 171 -9.42 0.58 -11.85
N ILE A 172 -9.65 1.85 -12.21
CA ILE A 172 -9.36 3.03 -11.38
C ILE A 172 -10.57 3.98 -11.45
N PRO A 173 -11.02 4.58 -10.33
CA PRO A 173 -12.10 5.56 -10.37
C PRO A 173 -11.68 6.79 -11.19
N VAL A 174 -12.61 7.32 -12.00
CA VAL A 174 -12.33 8.58 -12.72
C VAL A 174 -12.18 9.74 -11.74
N PRO A 175 -11.26 10.69 -12.02
CA PRO A 175 -11.19 11.93 -11.26
C PRO A 175 -12.52 12.68 -11.31
N ARG A 176 -12.99 13.18 -10.17
CA ARG A 176 -14.22 13.99 -10.07
C ARG A 176 -13.88 15.36 -9.51
N HIS A 177 -14.40 16.41 -10.13
CA HIS A 177 -14.39 17.74 -9.53
C HIS A 177 -15.37 17.77 -8.34
N SER A 178 -14.98 18.45 -7.26
CA SER A 178 -15.93 18.75 -6.20
C SER A 178 -17.04 19.62 -6.78
N ALA A 179 -18.31 19.27 -6.55
CA ALA A 179 -19.51 19.90 -7.11
C ALA A 179 -19.71 21.42 -6.80
N LYS A 180 -18.72 22.09 -6.20
CA LYS A 180 -18.74 23.53 -5.86
C LYS A 180 -18.18 24.45 -6.95
N THR A 181 -17.63 23.91 -8.02
CA THR A 181 -17.11 24.70 -9.15
C THR A 181 -17.91 24.38 -10.40
N ILE A 182 -18.76 25.34 -10.79
CA ILE A 182 -19.33 25.67 -12.11
C ILE A 182 -19.78 24.46 -12.98
N PRO A 183 -21.04 24.40 -13.44
CA PRO A 183 -21.41 23.43 -14.47
C PRO A 183 -20.58 23.73 -15.71
N ASP A 184 -19.78 22.77 -16.19
CA ASP A 184 -19.12 22.87 -17.49
C ASP A 184 -20.21 23.08 -18.56
N THR A 185 -20.42 24.34 -18.95
CA THR A 185 -21.29 24.77 -20.06
C THR A 185 -20.64 24.51 -21.42
N THR A 186 -19.51 23.82 -21.47
CA THR A 186 -18.84 23.42 -22.69
C THR A 186 -19.07 21.93 -22.94
N ASN A 187 -19.76 21.62 -24.03
CA ASN A 187 -20.08 20.30 -24.57
C ASN A 187 -18.85 19.42 -24.94
N SER A 188 -17.68 19.64 -24.33
CA SER A 188 -16.51 18.78 -24.51
C SER A 188 -16.56 17.64 -23.51
N SER A 189 -16.49 16.40 -23.98
CA SER A 189 -16.29 15.25 -23.11
C SER A 189 -15.06 15.48 -22.23
N PRO A 190 -15.13 15.19 -20.91
CA PRO A 190 -13.98 15.36 -20.02
C PRO A 190 -12.82 14.50 -20.53
N LYS A 191 -11.72 15.15 -20.94
CA LYS A 191 -10.53 14.47 -21.45
C LYS A 191 -9.74 13.87 -20.29
N VAL A 192 -10.06 12.62 -19.93
CA VAL A 192 -9.26 11.83 -18.99
C VAL A 192 -7.88 11.57 -19.61
N ARG A 193 -6.83 11.91 -18.88
CA ARG A 193 -5.45 11.57 -19.24
C ARG A 193 -4.96 10.42 -18.40
N LEU A 194 -4.24 9.48 -19.02
CA LEU A 194 -3.58 8.37 -18.35
C LEU A 194 -2.09 8.68 -18.23
N LEU A 195 -1.61 8.84 -17.01
CA LEU A 195 -0.20 9.03 -16.70
C LEU A 195 0.38 7.73 -16.15
N CYS A 196 1.62 7.41 -16.52
CA CYS A 196 2.32 6.21 -16.08
C CYS A 196 3.74 6.55 -15.62
N SER A 197 4.24 5.83 -14.62
CA SER A 197 5.64 5.86 -14.22
C SER A 197 6.23 4.46 -14.11
N LEU A 198 7.23 4.18 -14.96
CA LEU A 198 8.03 2.94 -14.92
C LEU A 198 9.21 3.02 -13.93
N SER A 199 9.37 4.13 -13.22
CA SER A 199 10.38 4.26 -12.16
C SER A 199 10.19 3.17 -11.10
N GLY A 200 11.26 2.50 -10.70
CA GLY A 200 11.27 1.42 -9.72
C GLY A 200 12.28 1.68 -8.59
N GLY A 201 12.13 0.97 -7.48
CA GLY A 201 13.02 1.13 -6.31
C GLY A 201 12.90 2.52 -5.68
N ILE A 202 14.04 3.09 -5.31
CA ILE A 202 14.18 4.40 -4.66
C ILE A 202 14.17 5.58 -5.63
N ASN A 203 14.14 5.32 -6.94
CA ASN A 203 14.14 6.39 -7.94
C ASN A 203 12.83 7.18 -7.91
N PRO A 204 12.89 8.51 -8.06
CA PRO A 204 11.70 9.34 -8.11
C PRO A 204 10.77 8.94 -9.26
N ALA A 205 9.47 9.15 -9.08
CA ALA A 205 8.50 8.93 -10.14
C ALA A 205 8.74 9.94 -11.28
N VAL A 206 8.84 9.42 -12.50
CA VAL A 206 8.83 10.21 -13.73
C VAL A 206 7.54 9.86 -14.45
N TRP A 207 6.67 10.85 -14.66
CA TRP A 207 5.34 10.66 -15.22
C TRP A 207 5.35 10.92 -16.72
N GLU A 208 4.82 9.96 -17.48
CA GLU A 208 4.66 10.04 -18.93
C GLU A 208 3.17 9.96 -19.29
N ASP A 209 2.73 10.82 -20.22
CA ASP A 209 1.37 10.78 -20.74
C ASP A 209 1.27 9.68 -21.80
N ILE A 210 0.52 8.63 -21.48
CA ILE A 210 0.29 7.46 -22.36
C ILE A 210 -1.13 7.44 -22.92
N THR A 211 -1.83 8.58 -22.84
CA THR A 211 -3.19 8.72 -23.36
C THR A 211 -3.20 8.43 -24.87
N GLY A 212 -4.09 7.54 -25.30
CA GLY A 212 -4.21 7.11 -26.70
C GLY A 212 -3.30 5.93 -27.07
N SER A 213 -2.18 5.72 -26.38
CA SER A 213 -1.36 4.52 -26.54
C SER A 213 -1.96 3.30 -25.85
N THR A 214 -2.73 3.52 -24.78
CA THR A 214 -3.46 2.47 -24.06
C THR A 214 -4.96 2.71 -24.16
N PRO A 215 -5.73 1.79 -24.78
CA PRO A 215 -7.18 1.89 -24.84
C PRO A 215 -7.80 1.87 -23.43
N MET A 216 -8.68 2.83 -23.17
CA MET A 216 -9.42 2.97 -21.92
C MET A 216 -10.90 2.68 -22.16
N THR A 217 -11.48 1.80 -21.36
CA THR A 217 -12.92 1.52 -21.35
C THR A 217 -13.55 2.22 -20.15
N HIS A 218 -14.49 3.12 -20.41
CA HIS A 218 -15.24 3.79 -19.35
C HIS A 218 -16.42 2.92 -18.91
N HIS A 219 -16.56 2.73 -17.60
CA HIS A 219 -17.73 2.06 -17.03
C HIS A 219 -18.15 2.76 -15.74
N LYS A 220 -19.34 3.38 -15.79
CA LYS A 220 -19.88 4.22 -14.70
C LYS A 220 -18.85 5.27 -14.28
N ASP A 221 -18.29 5.09 -13.09
CA ASP A 221 -17.39 6.02 -12.42
C ASP A 221 -15.94 5.53 -12.40
N CYS A 222 -15.61 4.56 -13.25
CA CYS A 222 -14.27 4.01 -13.38
C CYS A 222 -13.82 3.98 -14.83
N VAL A 223 -12.51 3.93 -15.00
CA VAL A 223 -11.84 3.56 -16.24
C VAL A 223 -11.13 2.24 -16.02
N SER A 224 -11.27 1.34 -16.98
CA SER A 224 -10.49 0.10 -17.05
C SER A 224 -9.58 0.11 -18.27
N PHE A 225 -8.37 -0.40 -18.10
CA PHE A 225 -7.38 -0.55 -19.17
C PHE A 225 -6.49 -1.76 -18.89
N THR A 226 -5.69 -2.16 -19.88
CA THR A 226 -4.75 -3.28 -19.70
C THR A 226 -3.30 -2.81 -19.74
N THR A 227 -2.44 -3.52 -19.01
CA THR A 227 -0.98 -3.30 -19.03
C THR A 227 -0.25 -4.63 -18.97
N THR A 228 0.92 -4.70 -19.61
CA THR A 228 1.83 -5.86 -19.54
C THR A 228 2.99 -5.63 -18.60
N VAL A 229 3.05 -4.48 -17.93
CA VAL A 229 4.13 -4.12 -17.01
C VAL A 229 3.58 -3.59 -15.69
N SER A 230 4.25 -3.93 -14.58
CA SER A 230 3.96 -3.34 -13.28
C SER A 230 4.61 -1.95 -13.16
N ALA A 231 3.77 -0.96 -12.83
CA ALA A 231 4.10 0.46 -12.86
C ALA A 231 3.29 1.22 -11.80
N ARG A 232 3.48 2.54 -11.77
CA ARG A 232 2.52 3.49 -11.18
C ARG A 232 1.66 4.11 -12.27
#